data_AF-A0A137QIM4-F1
#
_entry.id   AF-A0A137QIM4-F1
#
_cell.length_a   1.000
_cell.length_b   1.000
_cell.length_c   1.000
_cell.angle_alpha   90.00
_cell.angle_beta   90.00
_cell.angle_gamma   90.00
#
_symmetry.space_group_name_H-M   'P 1'
#
loop_
_entity.id
_entity.type
_entity.pdbx_description
1 polymer ?
#
loop_
_entity_poly.entity_id
_entity_poly.type
_entity_poly.pdbx_seq_one_letter_code
_entity_poly.pdbx_strand_id
1 'polypeptide(L)'
;MADINCTRDGLAEASSCLPFVDTFCDDAGSASTPLRFGDSTSRCFDTPNGNRCDFISFNSSVNGTSGIASNCKVWVRDIINQCPMGGWFFAVSGSPPAASFTWSVDPNFGKCAALVQGGS
;
A
#
# COMPACT_ATOMS: atom_id res chain seq x y z
N MET A 1 -5.54 -12.32 -14.97
CA MET A 1 -4.39 -11.46 -14.62
C MET A 1 -4.82 -10.66 -13.42
N ALA A 2 -3.91 -10.39 -12.48
CA ALA A 2 -4.23 -9.52 -11.38
C ALA A 2 -4.12 -8.06 -11.89
N ASP A 3 -5.16 -7.27 -11.63
CA ASP A 3 -5.31 -5.95 -12.26
C ASP A 3 -4.91 -4.83 -11.28
N ILE A 4 -3.94 -4.02 -11.71
CA ILE A 4 -3.62 -2.74 -11.08
C ILE A 4 -4.67 -1.73 -11.54
N ASN A 5 -5.29 -1.07 -10.56
CA ASN A 5 -6.29 -0.04 -10.77
C ASN A 5 -5.70 1.30 -10.39
N CYS A 6 -5.56 2.18 -11.37
CA CYS A 6 -4.98 3.51 -11.17
C CYS A 6 -6.04 4.53 -10.75
N THR A 7 -5.70 5.33 -9.75
CA THR A 7 -6.40 6.58 -9.47
C THR A 7 -6.20 7.52 -10.66
N ARG A 8 -7.29 8.12 -11.16
CA ARG A 8 -7.26 8.96 -12.38
C ARG A 8 -7.00 10.43 -12.10
N ASP A 9 -7.41 10.91 -10.93
CA ASP A 9 -7.34 12.31 -10.53
C ASP A 9 -6.57 12.43 -9.21
N GLY A 10 -5.78 13.48 -9.08
CA GLY A 10 -5.05 13.77 -7.84
C GLY A 10 -4.17 15.01 -7.99
N LEU A 11 -3.51 15.40 -6.91
CA LEU A 11 -2.63 16.57 -6.89
C LEU A 11 -1.18 16.25 -6.51
N ALA A 12 -0.88 14.99 -6.20
CA ALA A 12 0.45 14.53 -5.82
C ALA A 12 0.85 13.31 -6.66
N GLU A 13 2.13 13.23 -7.00
CA GLU A 13 2.68 12.14 -7.80
C GLU A 13 3.10 10.96 -6.93
N ALA A 14 2.71 9.74 -7.34
CA ALA A 14 3.07 8.50 -6.68
C ALA A 14 4.57 8.22 -6.73
N SER A 15 5.29 8.77 -7.71
CA SER A 15 6.75 8.69 -7.83
C SER A 15 7.45 9.16 -6.55
N SER A 16 6.90 10.18 -5.88
CA SER A 16 7.41 10.72 -4.62
C SER A 16 7.33 9.73 -3.45
N CYS A 17 6.55 8.66 -3.60
CA CYS A 17 6.35 7.62 -2.59
C CYS A 17 7.35 6.44 -2.70
N LEU A 18 8.08 6.32 -3.81
CA LEU A 18 9.06 5.24 -4.03
C LEU A 18 10.06 5.03 -2.88
N PRO A 19 10.63 6.08 -2.26
CA PRO A 19 11.62 5.90 -1.19
C PRO A 19 11.07 5.19 0.05
N PHE A 20 9.75 5.19 0.25
CA PHE A 20 9.11 4.66 1.46
C PHE A 20 8.61 3.22 1.30
N VAL A 21 8.63 2.67 0.08
CA VAL A 21 8.08 1.34 -0.23
C VAL A 21 8.75 0.25 0.59
N ASP A 22 10.09 0.27 0.67
CA ASP A 22 10.81 -0.76 1.41
C ASP A 22 10.47 -0.72 2.89
N THR A 23 10.48 0.47 3.50
CA THR A 23 10.11 0.67 4.90
C THR A 23 8.69 0.21 5.18
N PHE A 24 7.72 0.62 4.37
CA PHE A 24 6.33 0.20 4.53
C PHE A 24 6.17 -1.33 4.46
N CYS A 25 6.76 -1.95 3.43
CA CYS A 25 6.59 -3.38 3.20
C CYS A 25 7.35 -4.24 4.22
N ASP A 26 8.51 -3.78 4.70
CA ASP A 26 9.25 -4.46 5.77
C ASP A 26 8.51 -4.34 7.11
N ASP A 27 7.92 -3.19 7.42
CA ASP A 27 7.01 -3.02 8.57
C ASP A 27 5.79 -3.94 8.48
N ALA A 28 5.14 -3.99 7.31
CA ALA A 28 3.97 -4.82 7.08
C ALA A 28 4.30 -6.33 7.17
N GLY A 29 5.51 -6.72 6.77
CA GLY A 29 5.98 -8.11 6.84
C GLY A 29 6.58 -8.52 8.18
N SER A 30 7.02 -7.57 9.01
CA SER A 30 7.64 -7.83 10.32
C SER A 30 6.67 -7.72 11.50
N ALA A 31 5.40 -7.44 11.25
CA ALA A 31 4.36 -7.40 12.26
C ALA A 31 4.32 -8.71 13.07
N SER A 32 4.53 -8.62 14.39
CA SER A 32 4.63 -9.78 15.29
C SER A 32 3.32 -10.57 15.37
N THR A 33 2.20 -9.94 15.02
CA THR A 33 0.91 -10.59 14.84
C THR A 33 0.56 -10.56 13.36
N PRO A 34 0.34 -11.73 12.73
CA PRO A 34 -0.11 -11.78 11.34
C PRO A 34 -1.42 -11.01 11.17
N LEU A 35 -1.54 -10.21 10.10
CA LEU A 35 -2.79 -9.53 9.75
C LEU A 35 -3.89 -10.57 9.55
N ARG A 36 -5.01 -10.46 10.28
CA ARG A 36 -6.14 -11.37 10.13
C ARG A 36 -6.87 -11.08 8.83
N PHE A 37 -7.63 -12.05 8.34
CA PHE A 37 -8.52 -11.83 7.20
C PHE A 37 -9.46 -10.66 7.49
N GLY A 38 -9.53 -9.69 6.56
CA GLY A 38 -10.33 -8.48 6.71
C GLY A 38 -9.61 -7.34 7.45
N ASP A 39 -8.43 -7.57 8.03
CA ASP A 39 -7.65 -6.51 8.67
C ASP A 39 -6.70 -5.83 7.67
N SER A 40 -6.33 -4.60 8.01
CA SER A 40 -5.33 -3.81 7.28
C SER A 40 -4.26 -3.26 8.19
N THR A 41 -3.06 -3.07 7.63
CA THR A 41 -2.04 -2.18 8.19
C THR A 41 -1.86 -0.99 7.25
N SER A 42 -1.59 0.18 7.82
CA SER A 42 -1.35 1.40 7.06
C SER A 42 -0.19 2.19 7.63
N ARG A 43 0.55 2.87 6.76
CA ARG A 43 1.58 3.83 7.14
C ARG A 43 1.45 5.08 6.29
N CYS A 44 1.64 6.23 6.92
CA CYS A 44 1.75 7.50 6.24
C CYS A 44 3.21 7.99 6.33
N PHE A 45 3.75 8.48 5.21
CA PHE A 45 5.06 9.12 5.15
C PHE A 45 4.97 10.54 4.62
N ASP A 46 5.57 11.49 5.33
CA ASP A 46 5.69 12.87 4.84
C ASP A 46 6.73 12.96 3.73
N THR A 47 6.40 13.64 2.64
CA THR A 47 7.36 13.97 1.59
C THR A 47 7.87 15.41 1.75
N PRO A 48 9.06 15.74 1.21
CA PRO A 48 9.62 17.10 1.30
C PRO A 48 8.73 18.19 0.69
N ASN A 49 7.90 17.85 -0.31
CA ASN A 49 7.16 18.82 -1.12
C ASN A 49 5.80 19.22 -0.52
N GLY A 50 5.57 18.94 0.75
CA GLY A 50 4.28 19.23 1.38
C GLY A 50 3.18 18.22 1.05
N ASN A 51 3.54 17.10 0.40
CA ASN A 51 2.66 15.96 0.18
C ASN A 51 2.95 14.87 1.22
N ARG A 52 2.12 13.83 1.22
CA ARG A 52 2.29 12.61 1.99
C ARG A 52 1.96 11.39 1.14
N CYS A 53 2.43 10.24 1.58
CA CYS A 53 2.17 8.95 0.95
C CYS A 53 1.46 8.05 1.95
N ASP A 54 0.20 7.75 1.66
CA ASP A 54 -0.62 6.84 2.44
C ASP A 54 -0.53 5.44 1.80
N PHE A 55 0.08 4.49 2.51
CA PHE A 55 0.19 3.10 2.09
C PHE A 55 -0.73 2.22 2.91
N ILE A 56 -1.40 1.26 2.27
CA ILE A 56 -2.28 0.28 2.93
C ILE A 56 -1.98 -1.12 2.39
N SER A 57 -1.91 -2.09 3.29
CA SER A 57 -1.87 -3.52 2.99
C SER A 57 -3.06 -4.17 3.70
N PHE A 58 -3.98 -4.71 2.92
CA PHE A 58 -5.22 -5.34 3.38
C PHE A 58 -5.15 -6.84 3.15
N ASN A 59 -5.42 -7.64 4.19
CA ASN A 59 -5.47 -9.10 4.04
C ASN A 59 -6.84 -9.54 3.50
N SER A 60 -6.87 -9.84 2.21
CA SER A 60 -8.04 -10.37 1.49
C SER A 60 -8.13 -11.90 1.51
N SER A 61 -7.27 -12.61 2.25
CA SER A 61 -7.23 -14.08 2.27
C SER A 61 -7.34 -14.66 3.68
N VAL A 62 -8.17 -15.71 3.79
CA VAL A 62 -8.31 -16.52 5.01
C VAL A 62 -7.08 -17.40 5.28
N ASN A 63 -6.22 -17.60 4.28
CA ASN A 63 -4.99 -18.37 4.38
C ASN A 63 -3.79 -17.40 4.35
N GLY A 64 -3.32 -16.97 5.54
CA GLY A 64 -2.12 -16.14 5.72
C GLY A 64 -0.82 -16.88 5.36
N THR A 65 0.39 -16.30 5.33
CA THR A 65 0.93 -14.95 5.60
C THR A 65 2.40 -14.89 5.10
N SER A 66 2.81 -15.78 4.18
CA SER A 66 4.21 -15.87 3.75
C SER A 66 4.49 -14.90 2.59
N GLY A 67 5.65 -14.23 2.64
CA GLY A 67 6.12 -13.35 1.56
C GLY A 67 5.43 -11.99 1.46
N ILE A 68 4.77 -11.52 2.54
CA ILE A 68 4.09 -10.20 2.56
C ILE A 68 5.04 -9.09 2.14
N ALA A 69 6.24 -9.01 2.73
CA ALA A 69 7.20 -7.95 2.42
C ALA A 69 7.67 -7.97 0.96
N SER A 70 8.07 -9.14 0.44
CA SER A 70 8.55 -9.27 -0.95
C SER A 70 7.45 -8.98 -1.97
N ASN A 71 6.25 -9.50 -1.75
CA ASN A 71 5.13 -9.28 -2.67
C ASN A 71 4.62 -7.83 -2.60
N CYS A 72 4.55 -7.25 -1.40
CA CYS A 72 4.25 -5.83 -1.21
C CYS A 72 5.21 -4.95 -2.01
N LYS A 73 6.52 -5.21 -1.91
CA LYS A 73 7.55 -4.42 -2.62
C LYS A 73 7.37 -4.47 -4.13
N VAL A 74 7.05 -5.64 -4.69
CA VAL A 74 6.80 -5.80 -6.13
C VAL A 74 5.56 -5.02 -6.54
N TRP A 75 4.42 -5.31 -5.92
CA TRP A 75 3.15 -4.75 -6.37
C TRP A 75 3.00 -3.26 -6.08
N VAL A 76 3.51 -2.78 -4.94
CA VAL A 76 3.50 -1.33 -4.65
C VAL A 76 4.38 -0.57 -5.64
N ARG A 77 5.56 -1.09 -6.02
CA ARG A 77 6.37 -0.47 -7.08
C ARG A 77 5.67 -0.50 -8.43
N ASP A 78 5.03 -1.61 -8.78
CA ASP A 78 4.28 -1.71 -10.03
C ASP A 78 3.09 -0.73 -10.08
N ILE A 79 2.37 -0.54 -8.97
CA ILE A 79 1.33 0.50 -8.88
C ILE A 79 1.95 1.87 -9.12
N ILE A 80 3.03 2.23 -8.43
CA ILE A 80 3.66 3.55 -8.60
C ILE A 80 4.14 3.77 -10.04
N ASN A 81 4.71 2.75 -10.67
CA ASN A 81 5.23 2.84 -12.03
C ASN A 81 4.12 2.96 -13.09
N GLN A 82 2.97 2.33 -12.87
CA GLN A 82 1.86 2.30 -13.83
C GLN A 82 0.83 3.41 -13.58
N CYS A 83 0.74 3.91 -12.35
CA CYS A 83 -0.28 4.85 -11.91
C CYS A 83 0.37 6.12 -11.36
N PRO A 84 0.51 7.18 -12.19
CA PRO A 84 1.14 8.43 -11.78
C PRO A 84 0.53 9.08 -10.53
N MET A 85 -0.76 8.85 -10.29
CA MET A 85 -1.51 9.40 -9.15
C MET A 85 -1.78 8.36 -8.06
N GLY A 86 -1.07 7.23 -8.09
CA GLY A 86 -1.27 6.12 -7.18
C GLY A 86 -2.43 5.24 -7.60
N GLY A 87 -2.77 4.27 -6.76
CA GLY A 87 -3.76 3.27 -7.09
C GLY A 87 -3.69 2.07 -6.16
N TRP A 88 -4.32 0.98 -6.57
CA TRP A 88 -4.36 -0.26 -5.82
C TRP A 88 -4.28 -1.48 -6.70
N PHE A 89 -3.81 -2.56 -6.10
CA PHE A 89 -3.77 -3.89 -6.68
C PHE A 89 -4.76 -4.77 -5.94
N PHE A 90 -5.67 -5.43 -6.66
CA PHE A 90 -6.59 -6.39 -6.05
C PHE A 90 -6.03 -7.81 -6.14
N ALA A 91 -5.83 -8.40 -4.97
CA ALA A 91 -5.48 -9.81 -4.82
C ALA A 91 -6.64 -10.70 -5.27
N VAL A 92 -6.53 -11.33 -6.44
CA VAL A 92 -7.44 -12.41 -6.84
C VAL A 92 -6.83 -13.77 -6.50
N SER A 93 -7.64 -14.65 -5.91
CA SER A 93 -7.25 -16.04 -5.63
C SER A 93 -6.72 -16.71 -6.89
N GLY A 94 -5.50 -17.27 -6.82
CA GLY A 94 -4.87 -17.99 -7.94
C GLY A 94 -3.91 -17.17 -8.81
N SER A 95 -3.70 -15.88 -8.53
CA SER A 95 -2.65 -15.10 -9.21
C SER A 95 -1.29 -15.25 -8.51
N PRO A 96 -0.22 -15.66 -9.22
CA PRO A 96 1.14 -15.64 -8.70
C PRO A 96 1.70 -14.21 -8.56
N PRO A 97 2.55 -13.97 -7.55
CA PRO A 97 2.76 -14.80 -6.38
C PRO A 97 1.54 -14.68 -5.45
N ALA A 98 0.93 -15.82 -5.09
CA ALA A 98 -0.31 -15.98 -4.32
C ALA A 98 -0.72 -14.72 -3.56
N ALA A 99 -1.48 -13.85 -4.22
CA ALA A 99 -1.81 -12.56 -3.68
C ALA A 99 -2.89 -12.73 -2.61
N SER A 100 -2.47 -12.93 -1.36
CA SER A 100 -3.35 -12.90 -0.20
C SER A 100 -3.72 -11.48 0.21
N PHE A 101 -3.01 -10.48 -0.34
CA PHE A 101 -3.08 -9.09 0.09
C PHE A 101 -3.39 -8.14 -1.07
N THR A 102 -4.27 -7.19 -0.77
CA THR A 102 -4.50 -6.00 -1.58
C THR A 102 -3.57 -4.91 -1.08
N TRP A 103 -2.86 -4.24 -1.99
CA TRP A 103 -1.97 -3.13 -1.65
C TRP A 103 -2.44 -1.86 -2.35
N SER A 104 -2.27 -0.74 -1.69
CA SER A 104 -2.52 0.56 -2.29
C SER A 104 -1.47 1.58 -1.86
N VAL A 105 -1.28 2.57 -2.71
CA VAL A 105 -0.48 3.75 -2.49
C VAL A 105 -1.30 4.95 -2.95
N ASP A 106 -1.50 5.89 -2.04
CA ASP A 106 -2.28 7.09 -2.27
C ASP A 106 -1.42 8.33 -1.93
N PRO A 107 -0.84 8.98 -2.94
CA PRO A 107 -0.14 10.24 -2.77
C PRO A 107 -1.17 11.37 -2.57
N ASN A 108 -1.15 11.98 -1.37
CA ASN A 108 -2.07 13.03 -0.98
C ASN A 108 -1.34 14.36 -0.70
N PHE A 109 -2.04 15.48 -0.84
CA PHE A 109 -1.53 16.77 -0.36
C PHE A 109 -1.61 16.83 1.17
N GLY A 110 -0.66 17.51 1.81
CA GLY A 110 -0.60 17.69 3.26
C GLY A 110 0.39 16.76 3.95
N LYS A 111 0.26 16.66 5.27
CA LYS A 111 1.17 15.91 6.14
C LYS A 111 0.44 14.79 6.88
N CYS A 112 1.17 13.78 7.34
CA CYS A 112 0.63 12.67 8.11
C CYS A 112 -0.04 13.12 9.42
N ALA A 113 0.51 14.16 10.05
CA ALA A 113 -0.05 14.77 11.26
C ALA A 113 -1.32 15.60 11.03
N ALA A 114 -1.78 15.76 9.77
CA ALA A 114 -3.00 16.52 9.45
C ALA A 114 -4.29 15.71 9.63
N LEU A 115 -4.22 14.42 10.00
CA LEU A 115 -5.38 13.65 10.42
C LEU A 115 -5.56 13.80 11.94
N VAL A 116 -6.54 14.62 12.32
CA VAL A 116 -7.10 14.63 13.67
C VAL A 116 -7.61 13.23 14.00
N GLN A 117 -7.36 12.78 15.24
CA GLN A 117 -7.92 11.58 15.86
C GLN A 117 -9.41 11.39 15.50
N GLY A 118 -9.70 10.41 14.65
CA GLY A 118 -11.04 9.90 14.43
C GLY A 118 -11.21 8.56 15.14
N GLY A 119 -11.63 8.60 16.41
CA GLY A 119 -12.30 7.45 17.04
C GLY A 119 -13.56 7.11 16.24
N SER A 120 -13.97 5.85 16.15
CA SER A 120 -14.48 5.02 17.26
C SER A 120 -14.32 3.54 16.93
#